data_AF-A0A0D7VX59-F1
#
_entry.id   AF-A0A0D7VX59-F1
#
_cell.length_a   1.000
_cell.length_b   1.000
_cell.length_c   1.000
_cell.angle_alpha   90.00
_cell.angle_beta   90.00
_cell.angle_gamma   90.00
#
_symmetry.space_group_name_H-M   'P 1'
#
loop_
_entity.id
_entity.type
_entity.pdbx_description
1 polymer ?
#
loop_
_entity_poly.entity_id
_entity_poly.type
_entity_poly.pdbx_seq_one_letter_code
_entity_poly.pdbx_strand_id
1 'polypeptide(L)'
;MELPKLVSAIQQKKFSSIDTLFTWLETTEDTLKTLNYTQCAEVSGLRAQLAQQKFVLNGKPNERKKRQISKALEIIHPAQEVVSQIILPLEEKIEQARGLLKQILNVAMSLGILPEATPQDFNSYVYNVWGILVAHEQLRNGMNNVKALIGMADGIQILAEEIEM
;
A
#
# COMPACT_ATOMS: atom_id res chain seq x y z
N MET A 1 8.59 -6.06 -0.69
CA MET A 1 8.22 -6.10 0.73
C MET A 1 9.41 -6.58 1.56
N GLU A 2 9.94 -5.75 2.46
CA GLU A 2 11.19 -6.01 3.18
C GLU A 2 11.04 -6.92 4.41
N LEU A 3 9.81 -7.12 4.90
CA LEU A 3 9.57 -7.83 6.15
C LEU A 3 9.90 -9.32 6.15
N PRO A 4 9.65 -10.10 5.10
CA PRO A 4 10.11 -11.50 5.06
C PRO A 4 11.63 -11.61 5.24
N LYS A 5 12.39 -10.68 4.64
CA LYS A 5 13.85 -10.61 4.83
C LYS A 5 14.23 -10.25 6.27
N LEU A 6 13.47 -9.35 6.89
CA LEU A 6 13.66 -8.96 8.29
C LEU A 6 13.38 -10.11 9.26
N VAL A 7 12.28 -10.85 9.07
CA VAL A 7 11.96 -12.07 9.84
C VAL A 7 13.08 -13.08 9.73
N SER A 8 13.55 -13.37 8.51
CA SER A 8 14.69 -14.28 8.30
C SER A 8 15.97 -13.77 8.98
N ALA A 9 16.24 -12.46 8.97
CA ALA A 9 17.41 -11.89 9.64
C ALA A 9 17.33 -12.00 11.17
N ILE A 10 16.14 -11.83 11.75
CA ILE A 10 15.88 -12.00 13.19
C ILE A 10 16.08 -13.48 13.57
N GLN A 11 15.54 -14.41 12.77
CA GLN A 11 15.73 -15.86 12.97
C GLN A 11 17.20 -16.27 12.90
N GLN A 12 17.97 -15.67 11.98
CA GLN A 12 19.42 -15.85 11.86
C GLN A 12 20.22 -15.11 12.95
N LYS A 13 19.55 -14.42 13.88
CA LYS A 13 20.17 -13.68 15.00
C LYS A 13 21.20 -12.64 14.53
N LYS A 14 20.97 -12.06 13.35
CA LYS A 14 21.84 -11.01 12.78
C LYS A 14 21.81 -9.78 13.68
N PHE A 15 22.96 -9.22 14.01
CA PHE A 15 23.05 -8.08 14.92
C PHE A 15 22.30 -6.84 14.41
N SER A 16 22.35 -6.59 13.11
CA SER A 16 21.66 -5.46 12.48
C SER A 16 20.13 -5.61 12.45
N SER A 17 19.58 -6.81 12.67
CA SER A 17 18.14 -7.06 12.50
C SER A 17 17.26 -6.25 13.48
N ILE A 18 17.76 -5.99 14.69
CA ILE A 18 17.06 -5.18 15.69
C ILE A 18 17.04 -3.71 15.27
N ASP A 19 18.16 -3.21 14.74
CA ASP A 19 18.24 -1.84 14.22
C ASP A 19 17.35 -1.67 12.99
N THR A 20 17.37 -2.64 12.06
CA THR A 20 16.49 -2.63 10.89
C THR A 20 15.00 -2.63 11.29
N LEU A 21 14.59 -3.46 12.26
CA LEU A 21 13.20 -3.45 12.73
C LEU A 21 12.84 -2.11 13.40
N PHE A 22 13.76 -1.56 14.19
CA PHE A 22 13.53 -0.28 14.86
C PHE A 22 13.35 0.86 13.86
N THR A 23 14.24 0.96 12.87
CA THR A 23 14.15 1.95 11.79
C THR A 23 12.89 1.74 10.95
N TRP A 24 12.53 0.49 10.65
CA TRP A 24 11.29 0.23 9.92
C TRP A 24 10.04 0.69 10.70
N LEU A 25 9.99 0.47 12.01
CA LEU A 25 8.91 0.98 12.86
C LEU A 25 8.87 2.52 12.87
N GLU A 26 10.03 3.17 12.95
CA GLU A 26 10.15 4.64 12.94
C GLU A 26 9.67 5.24 11.60
N THR A 27 10.16 4.73 10.47
CA THR A 27 9.71 5.17 9.14
C THR A 27 8.22 4.93 8.93
N THR A 28 7.70 3.80 9.43
CA THR A 28 6.27 3.48 9.34
C THR A 28 5.45 4.46 10.17
N GLU A 29 5.84 4.72 11.42
CA GLU A 29 5.19 5.71 12.28
C GLU A 29 5.15 7.09 11.64
N ASP A 30 6.27 7.56 11.09
CA ASP A 30 6.36 8.88 10.43
C ASP A 30 5.50 8.96 9.16
N THR A 31 5.47 7.89 8.38
CA THR A 31 4.62 7.80 7.17
C THR A 31 3.14 7.89 7.56
N LEU A 32 2.72 7.07 8.53
CA LEU A 32 1.34 7.04 9.01
C LEU A 32 0.93 8.38 9.61
N LYS A 33 1.81 9.00 10.38
CA LYS A 33 1.60 10.34 10.95
C LYS A 33 1.42 11.40 9.88
N THR A 34 2.28 11.40 8.86
CA THR A 34 2.22 12.35 7.73
C THR A 34 0.90 12.21 6.96
N LEU A 35 0.39 10.99 6.85
CA LEU A 35 -0.88 10.66 6.21
C LEU A 35 -2.10 10.74 7.16
N ASN A 36 -1.91 11.20 8.41
CA ASN A 36 -2.95 11.33 9.44
C ASN A 36 -3.68 10.00 9.81
N TYR A 37 -3.00 8.86 9.71
CA TYR A 37 -3.51 7.58 10.19
C TYR A 37 -3.30 7.44 11.71
N THR A 38 -4.35 7.10 12.46
CA THR A 38 -4.31 6.92 13.92
C THR A 38 -3.43 5.75 14.34
N GLN A 39 -3.24 4.78 13.46
CA GLN A 39 -2.36 3.63 13.61
C GLN A 39 -0.89 4.02 13.89
N CYS A 40 -0.49 5.27 13.61
CA CYS A 40 0.84 5.76 14.00
C CYS A 40 1.09 5.61 15.52
N ALA A 41 0.07 5.76 16.36
CA ALA A 41 0.17 5.59 17.80
C ALA A 41 0.43 4.12 18.20
N GLU A 42 -0.20 3.16 17.52
CA GLU A 42 0.01 1.73 17.75
C GLU A 42 1.44 1.31 17.37
N VAL A 43 1.93 1.79 16.21
CA VAL A 43 3.32 1.58 15.79
C VAL A 43 4.30 2.20 16.80
N SER A 44 4.02 3.41 17.30
CA SER A 44 4.82 4.07 18.34
C SER A 44 4.89 3.23 19.62
N GLY A 45 3.77 2.63 20.03
CA GLY A 45 3.71 1.71 21.17
C GLY A 45 4.58 0.47 20.97
N LEU A 46 4.53 -0.15 19.79
CA LEU A 46 5.38 -1.31 19.45
C LEU A 46 6.87 -0.92 19.42
N ARG A 47 7.20 0.25 18.88
CA ARG A 47 8.56 0.79 18.88
C ARG A 47 9.06 1.06 20.30
N ALA A 48 8.24 1.59 21.19
CA ALA A 48 8.58 1.79 22.60
C ALA A 48 8.88 0.47 23.32
N GLN A 49 8.12 -0.59 23.04
CA GLN A 49 8.40 -1.92 23.59
C GLN A 49 9.76 -2.47 23.11
N LEU A 50 10.11 -2.26 21.85
CA LEU A 50 11.44 -2.62 21.34
C LEU A 50 12.54 -1.75 21.96
N ALA A 51 12.30 -0.44 22.09
CA ALA A 51 13.22 0.53 22.69
C ALA A 51 13.62 0.11 24.11
N GLN A 52 12.65 -0.37 24.90
CA GLN A 52 12.89 -0.86 26.25
C GLN A 52 13.97 -1.95 26.27
N GLN A 53 13.99 -2.88 25.32
CA GLN A 53 15.00 -3.92 25.26
C GLN A 53 16.27 -3.48 24.51
N LYS A 54 16.14 -2.53 23.57
CA LYS A 54 17.25 -1.99 22.78
C LYS A 54 18.23 -1.19 23.64
N PHE A 55 17.72 -0.30 24.49
CA PHE A 55 18.52 0.66 25.25
C PHE A 55 18.86 0.22 26.68
N VAL A 56 18.32 -0.90 27.17
CA VAL A 56 18.74 -1.45 28.46
C VAL A 56 20.19 -1.93 28.38
N LEU A 57 21.05 -1.30 29.18
CA LEU A 57 22.48 -1.61 29.26
C LEU A 57 22.83 -2.67 30.31
N ASN A 58 21.85 -3.10 31.11
CA ASN A 58 22.06 -4.06 32.20
C ASN A 58 22.11 -5.51 31.69
N GLY A 59 23.02 -6.30 32.25
CA GLY A 59 23.16 -7.74 31.98
C GLY A 59 24.29 -8.09 31.02
N LYS A 60 24.56 -9.38 30.83
CA LYS A 60 25.61 -9.84 29.91
C LYS A 60 25.19 -9.56 28.46
N PRO A 61 26.13 -9.23 27.54
CA PRO A 61 25.81 -8.95 26.14
C PRO A 61 24.93 -10.00 25.45
N ASN A 62 25.17 -11.29 25.73
CA ASN A 62 24.39 -12.40 25.18
C ASN A 62 22.95 -12.45 25.71
N GLU A 63 22.73 -12.12 26.98
CA GLU A 63 21.39 -12.07 27.59
C GLU A 63 20.60 -10.89 27.04
N ARG A 64 21.24 -9.73 26.90
CA ARG A 64 20.66 -8.55 26.24
C ARG A 64 20.21 -8.89 24.82
N LYS A 65 21.07 -9.53 24.04
CA LYS A 65 20.77 -9.96 22.67
C LYS A 65 19.56 -10.91 22.63
N LYS A 66 19.51 -11.90 23.53
CA LYS A 66 18.38 -12.84 23.61
C LYS A 66 17.07 -12.12 23.89
N ARG A 67 17.07 -11.16 24.82
CA ARG A 67 15.89 -10.34 25.14
C ARG A 67 15.44 -9.47 23.97
N GLN A 68 16.38 -8.81 23.29
CA GLN A 68 16.10 -8.00 22.09
C GLN A 68 15.48 -8.82 20.97
N ILE A 69 16.05 -9.99 20.66
CA ILE A 69 15.51 -10.89 19.64
C ILE A 69 14.13 -11.43 20.05
N SER A 70 13.95 -11.81 21.32
CA SER A 70 12.66 -12.29 21.82
C SER A 70 11.57 -11.22 21.66
N LYS A 71 11.87 -9.98 22.05
CA LYS A 71 10.91 -8.88 21.90
C LYS A 71 10.67 -8.52 20.43
N ALA A 72 11.69 -8.58 19.57
CA ALA A 72 11.52 -8.38 18.13
C ALA A 72 10.57 -9.42 17.51
N LEU A 73 10.70 -10.69 17.89
CA LEU A 73 9.78 -11.75 17.44
C LEU A 73 8.36 -11.57 17.97
N GLU A 74 8.21 -11.02 19.17
CA GLU A 74 6.90 -10.73 19.79
C GLU A 74 6.15 -9.62 19.05
N ILE A 75 6.85 -8.56 18.61
CA ILE A 75 6.21 -7.37 18.04
C ILE A 75 6.12 -7.36 16.51
N ILE A 76 6.88 -8.20 15.80
CA ILE A 76 6.94 -8.13 14.33
C ILE A 76 5.61 -8.43 13.68
N HIS A 77 4.86 -9.41 14.20
CA HIS A 77 3.53 -9.74 13.70
C HIS A 77 2.50 -8.66 14.03
N PRO A 78 2.37 -8.19 15.29
CA PRO A 78 1.54 -7.02 15.60
C PRO A 78 1.84 -5.81 14.71
N ALA A 79 3.12 -5.53 14.43
CA ALA A 79 3.49 -4.42 13.57
C ALA A 79 3.08 -4.64 12.11
N GLN A 80 3.15 -5.87 11.62
CA GLN A 80 2.59 -6.24 10.31
C GLN A 80 1.09 -6.01 10.25
N GLU A 81 0.37 -6.47 11.26
CA GLU A 81 -1.09 -6.37 11.31
C GLU A 81 -1.55 -4.91 11.24
N VAL A 82 -0.90 -4.01 11.99
CA VAL A 82 -1.21 -2.58 11.96
C VAL A 82 -1.08 -2.00 10.54
N VAL A 83 -0.03 -2.37 9.81
CA VAL A 83 0.17 -1.93 8.42
C VAL A 83 -0.85 -2.58 7.48
N SER A 84 -1.12 -3.87 7.64
CA SER A 84 -2.07 -4.62 6.82
C SER A 84 -3.51 -4.11 6.95
N GLN A 85 -3.91 -3.63 8.12
CA GLN A 85 -5.23 -3.01 8.33
C GLN A 85 -5.47 -1.77 7.46
N ILE A 86 -4.39 -1.13 6.97
CA ILE A 86 -4.48 0.04 6.08
C ILE A 86 -4.34 -0.39 4.63
N ILE A 87 -3.38 -1.27 4.32
CA ILE A 87 -3.08 -1.66 2.95
C ILE A 87 -4.21 -2.50 2.35
N LEU A 88 -4.74 -3.50 3.07
CA LEU A 88 -5.72 -4.43 2.50
C LEU A 88 -7.00 -3.74 2.01
N PRO A 89 -7.62 -2.81 2.77
CA PRO A 89 -8.79 -2.09 2.26
C PRO A 89 -8.49 -1.19 1.05
N LEU A 90 -7.26 -0.70 0.91
CA LEU A 90 -6.84 0.08 -0.26
C LEU A 90 -6.68 -0.80 -1.49
N GLU A 91 -6.03 -1.97 -1.34
CA GLU A 91 -5.92 -2.97 -2.40
C GLU A 91 -7.30 -3.44 -2.89
N GLU A 92 -8.23 -3.70 -1.96
CA GLU A 92 -9.61 -4.06 -2.32
C GLU A 92 -10.31 -2.98 -3.13
N LYS A 93 -10.15 -1.69 -2.77
CA LYS A 93 -10.72 -0.57 -3.54
C LYS A 93 -10.12 -0.46 -4.94
N ILE A 94 -8.81 -0.66 -5.07
CA ILE A 94 -8.10 -0.65 -6.36
C ILE A 94 -8.62 -1.78 -7.24
N GLU A 95 -8.72 -3.01 -6.72
CA GLU A 95 -9.22 -4.15 -7.50
C GLU A 95 -10.69 -4.01 -7.90
N GLN A 96 -11.53 -3.47 -7.00
CA GLN A 96 -12.92 -3.14 -7.33
C GLN A 96 -13.00 -2.09 -8.45
N ALA A 97 -12.22 -1.01 -8.36
CA ALA A 97 -12.17 0.02 -9.39
C ALA A 97 -11.65 -0.52 -10.73
N ARG A 98 -10.62 -1.35 -10.71
CA ARG A 98 -10.07 -2.06 -11.89
C ARG A 98 -11.14 -2.94 -12.54
N GLY A 99 -11.85 -3.74 -11.75
CA GLY A 99 -12.96 -4.57 -12.25
C GLY A 99 -14.08 -3.75 -12.90
N LEU A 100 -14.45 -2.63 -12.29
CA LEU A 100 -15.45 -1.70 -12.86
C LEU A 100 -14.96 -1.08 -14.17
N LEU A 101 -13.71 -0.61 -14.23
CA LEU A 101 -13.13 -0.03 -15.44
C LEU A 101 -13.09 -1.03 -16.60
N LYS A 102 -12.71 -2.29 -16.35
CA LYS A 102 -12.78 -3.37 -17.36
C LYS A 102 -14.20 -3.54 -17.92
N GLN A 103 -15.20 -3.58 -17.04
CA GLN A 103 -16.60 -3.71 -17.47
C GLN A 103 -17.04 -2.51 -18.31
N ILE A 104 -16.68 -1.30 -17.88
CA ILE A 104 -17.01 -0.05 -18.57
C ILE A 104 -16.34 -0.01 -19.96
N LEU A 105 -15.06 -0.39 -20.05
CA LEU A 105 -14.32 -0.47 -21.32
C LEU A 105 -14.96 -1.47 -22.28
N ASN A 106 -15.36 -2.64 -21.81
CA ASN A 106 -16.05 -3.63 -22.63
C ASN A 106 -17.36 -3.09 -23.22
N VAL A 107 -18.16 -2.38 -22.42
CA VAL A 107 -19.38 -1.73 -22.90
C VAL A 107 -19.03 -0.63 -23.91
N ALA A 108 -18.05 0.23 -23.61
CA ALA A 108 -17.62 1.29 -24.52
C ALA A 108 -17.13 0.76 -25.89
N MET A 109 -16.38 -0.35 -25.89
CA MET A 109 -15.96 -1.05 -27.11
C MET A 109 -17.16 -1.53 -27.92
N SER A 110 -18.14 -2.20 -27.27
CA SER A 110 -19.34 -2.68 -27.96
C SER A 110 -20.23 -1.56 -28.52
N LEU A 111 -20.21 -0.38 -27.89
CA LEU A 111 -20.90 0.81 -28.37
C LEU A 111 -20.13 1.53 -29.49
N GLY A 112 -18.87 1.17 -29.74
CA GLY A 112 -18.02 1.81 -30.75
C GLY A 112 -17.71 3.28 -30.45
N ILE A 113 -17.74 3.69 -29.17
CA ILE A 113 -17.53 5.08 -28.76
C ILE A 113 -16.07 5.41 -28.43
N LEU A 114 -15.20 4.40 -28.39
CA LEU A 114 -13.78 4.60 -28.12
C LEU A 114 -13.08 5.17 -29.35
N PRO A 115 -12.23 6.20 -29.18
CA PRO A 115 -11.46 6.77 -30.28
C PRO A 115 -10.42 5.76 -30.78
N GLU A 116 -10.01 5.89 -32.04
CA GLU A 116 -8.86 5.14 -32.54
C GLU A 116 -7.58 5.56 -31.79
N ALA A 117 -6.74 4.58 -31.44
CA ALA A 117 -5.49 4.85 -30.76
C ALA A 117 -4.54 5.63 -31.68
N THR A 118 -4.26 6.88 -31.33
CA THR A 118 -3.27 7.70 -32.05
C THR A 118 -1.86 7.41 -31.50
N PRO A 119 -0.90 6.96 -32.33
CA PRO A 119 0.42 6.49 -31.87
C PRO A 119 1.29 7.55 -31.19
N GLN A 120 1.00 8.85 -31.37
CA GLN A 120 1.91 9.92 -30.94
C GLN A 120 1.76 10.36 -29.47
N ASP A 121 0.65 10.07 -28.78
CA ASP A 121 0.50 10.46 -27.36
C ASP A 121 -0.50 9.58 -26.60
N PHE A 122 0.02 8.53 -25.96
CA PHE A 122 -0.78 7.60 -25.16
C PHE A 122 -1.45 8.28 -23.95
N ASN A 123 -0.77 9.22 -23.30
CA ASN A 123 -1.34 9.92 -22.15
C ASN A 123 -2.56 10.73 -22.58
N SER A 124 -2.45 11.53 -23.63
CA SER A 124 -3.59 12.29 -24.16
C SER A 124 -4.73 11.38 -24.61
N TYR A 125 -4.40 10.22 -25.18
CA TYR A 125 -5.40 9.20 -25.52
C TYR A 125 -6.18 8.70 -24.29
N VAL A 126 -5.49 8.31 -23.20
CA VAL A 126 -6.14 7.84 -21.97
C VAL A 126 -7.04 8.93 -21.37
N TYR A 127 -6.59 10.19 -21.32
CA TYR A 127 -7.41 11.30 -20.85
C TYR A 127 -8.65 11.53 -21.71
N ASN A 128 -8.52 11.38 -23.04
CA ASN A 128 -9.66 11.47 -23.96
C ASN A 128 -10.67 10.35 -23.72
N VAL A 129 -10.20 9.09 -23.62
CA VAL A 129 -11.04 7.94 -23.28
C VAL A 129 -11.77 8.19 -21.96
N TRP A 130 -11.06 8.60 -20.91
CA TRP A 130 -11.68 8.92 -19.62
C TRP A 130 -12.79 9.97 -19.75
N GLY A 131 -12.55 11.03 -20.53
CA GLY A 131 -13.55 12.07 -20.81
C GLY A 131 -14.81 11.51 -21.48
N ILE A 132 -14.64 10.66 -22.49
CA ILE A 132 -15.74 10.01 -23.21
C ILE A 132 -16.55 9.12 -22.24
N LEU A 133 -15.88 8.28 -21.45
CA LEU A 133 -16.53 7.37 -20.50
C LEU A 133 -17.34 8.12 -19.44
N VAL A 134 -16.82 9.25 -18.94
CA VAL A 134 -17.52 10.09 -17.96
C VAL A 134 -18.73 10.81 -18.57
N ALA A 135 -18.62 11.26 -19.82
CA ALA A 135 -19.69 11.99 -20.51
C ALA A 135 -20.82 11.06 -20.99
N HIS A 136 -20.54 9.78 -21.25
CA HIS A 136 -21.51 8.84 -21.80
C HIS A 136 -22.59 8.45 -20.77
N GLU A 137 -23.87 8.62 -21.14
CA GLU A 137 -24.98 8.52 -20.19
C GLU A 137 -25.08 7.17 -19.47
N GLN A 138 -24.82 6.07 -20.19
CA GLN A 138 -24.90 4.70 -19.66
C GLN A 138 -23.71 4.32 -18.77
N LEU A 139 -22.55 4.97 -18.96
CA LEU A 139 -21.30 4.62 -18.28
C LEU A 139 -21.00 5.54 -17.09
N ARG A 140 -21.56 6.75 -17.12
CA ARG A 140 -21.40 7.81 -16.12
C ARG A 140 -21.58 7.34 -14.68
N ASN A 141 -22.58 6.49 -14.40
CA ASN A 141 -22.79 5.95 -13.05
C ASN A 141 -21.62 5.06 -12.60
N GLY A 142 -21.14 4.18 -13.48
CA GLY A 142 -19.96 3.35 -13.20
C GLY A 142 -18.70 4.19 -13.00
N MET A 143 -18.49 5.21 -13.84
CA MET A 143 -17.36 6.13 -13.71
C MET A 143 -17.41 6.95 -12.42
N ASN A 144 -18.60 7.37 -11.97
CA ASN A 144 -18.77 8.05 -10.69
C ASN A 144 -18.42 7.12 -9.52
N ASN A 145 -18.77 5.84 -9.60
CA ASN A 145 -18.38 4.86 -8.59
C ASN A 145 -16.86 4.66 -8.54
N VAL A 146 -16.19 4.58 -9.70
CA VAL A 146 -14.71 4.52 -9.77
C VAL A 146 -14.10 5.75 -9.11
N LYS A 147 -14.58 6.96 -9.44
CA LYS A 147 -14.11 8.21 -8.82
C LYS A 147 -14.33 8.23 -7.31
N ALA A 148 -15.44 7.69 -6.83
CA ALA A 148 -15.73 7.62 -5.40
C ALA A 148 -14.82 6.62 -4.65
N LEU A 149 -14.40 5.53 -5.30
CA LEU A 149 -13.54 4.51 -4.70
C LEU A 149 -12.08 4.96 -4.57
N ILE A 150 -11.52 5.54 -5.63
CA ILE A 150 -10.07 5.79 -5.74
C ILE A 150 -9.71 7.19 -6.26
N GLY A 151 -10.69 8.04 -6.58
CA GLY A 151 -10.44 9.34 -7.18
C GLY A 151 -10.11 9.28 -8.68
N MET A 152 -9.92 10.45 -9.29
CA MET A 152 -9.71 10.58 -10.73
C MET A 152 -8.30 10.21 -11.18
N ALA A 153 -7.27 10.66 -10.44
CA ALA A 153 -5.88 10.44 -10.82
C ALA A 153 -5.55 8.93 -10.86
N ASP A 154 -5.85 8.21 -9.79
CA ASP A 154 -5.64 6.76 -9.71
C ASP A 154 -6.52 6.02 -10.72
N GLY A 155 -7.76 6.46 -10.92
CA GLY A 155 -8.65 5.89 -11.94
C GLY A 155 -8.11 6.01 -13.36
N ILE A 156 -7.47 7.12 -13.71
CA ILE A 156 -6.81 7.33 -15.00
C ILE A 156 -5.59 6.44 -15.14
N GLN A 157 -4.81 6.26 -14.09
CA GLN A 157 -3.65 5.38 -14.10
C GLN A 157 -4.08 3.92 -14.32
N ILE A 158 -5.10 3.45 -13.61
CA ILE A 158 -5.64 2.10 -13.82
C ILE A 158 -6.21 1.97 -15.23
N LEU A 159 -6.92 2.98 -15.73
CA LEU A 159 -7.43 2.98 -17.11
C LEU A 159 -6.30 2.82 -18.13
N ALA A 160 -5.17 3.51 -17.94
CA ALA A 160 -4.00 3.38 -18.79
C ALA A 160 -3.49 1.94 -18.81
N GLU A 161 -3.30 1.33 -17.63
CA GLU A 161 -2.86 -0.07 -17.50
C GLU A 161 -3.80 -1.05 -18.21
N GLU A 162 -5.12 -0.80 -18.15
CA GLU A 162 -6.13 -1.69 -18.75
C GLU A 162 -6.28 -1.54 -20.27
N ILE A 163 -5.84 -0.42 -20.84
CA ILE A 163 -5.84 -0.18 -22.29
C ILE A 163 -4.59 -0.76 -22.96
N GLU A 164 -3.47 -0.86 -22.25
CA GLU A 164 -2.21 -1.43 -22.77
C GLU A 164 -2.21 -2.97 -22.84
N MET A 165 -3.19 -3.65 -22.22
CA MET A 165 -3.35 -5.11 -22.27
C MET A 165 -4.27 -5.59 -23.39
#